data_AF-A0A1M7GEA0-F1
#
_entry.id   AF-A0A1M7GEA0-F1
#
_cell.length_a   1.000
_cell.length_b   1.000
_cell.length_c   1.000
_cell.angle_alpha   90.00
_cell.angle_beta   90.00
_cell.angle_gamma   90.00
#
_symmetry.space_group_name_H-M   'P 1'
#
loop_
_entity.id
_entity.type
_entity.pdbx_description
1 polymer ?
#
loop_
_entity_poly.entity_id
_entity_poly.type
_entity_poly.pdbx_seq_one_letter_code
_entity_poly.pdbx_strand_id
1 'polypeptide(L)'
;MTQNGTVISGLGGPEGYGELMVPRNDDGSLQLDASLIFGAGFDFFGSLHAADSLFVNTNGTLSFGAALPAYPTPENEILSRDVIAPFWGDVDTRLDGEGAESGAIWVDLSPQTGTLTVTWHDVGVYRRNGDLTNTFQVQLIDRGSGDFDIVFRYEALDWAVGTAENDAGARIGLAAGGPSAPGWLFTHEQNSDLLHLPGIAGNTGVAGLWLYEMRGGAASLPSDTPPDPPVLPDPPGPPDPPDPVDPSDLPEHLIGTDGNDILRGKGGNDTLEGLDGRDTLSGGDGDDLIFGGATELDRGDVIYGGAGNDYIDAGYGNDEVHGGTGDDTLIGSYGSDTLIGNAGDDRINGGAGADWIYGGDGFDFINGGFAHDRLNGGAGGDTFFHLGVVDHGSDWIQDYNADEGDILQYGGESTGPHQFQVNYASSGASDDAVDEAFIIHKPTRQILWALVDGEAQTSINLRIGGEIFDLLA
;
A
#
# COMPACT_ATOMS: atom_id res chain seq x y z
N MET A 1 23.46 0.56 -3.49
CA MET A 1 22.84 -0.74 -3.20
C MET A 1 21.38 -0.61 -3.62
N THR A 2 21.05 -1.13 -4.79
CA THR A 2 19.75 -0.98 -5.46
C THR A 2 19.02 -2.32 -5.41
N GLN A 3 18.34 -2.59 -4.30
CA GLN A 3 17.43 -3.74 -4.20
C GLN A 3 16.05 -3.24 -3.75
N ASN A 4 15.02 -3.90 -4.29
CA ASN A 4 13.59 -3.62 -4.21
C ASN A 4 12.95 -3.98 -2.85
N GLY A 5 13.56 -3.57 -1.72
CA GLY A 5 13.05 -3.88 -0.37
C GLY A 5 13.06 -5.36 0.02
N THR A 6 13.42 -6.25 -0.90
CA THR A 6 13.45 -7.69 -0.71
C THR A 6 14.58 -8.09 0.24
N VAL A 7 14.26 -8.93 1.22
CA VAL A 7 15.21 -9.45 2.20
C VAL A 7 16.32 -10.24 1.50
N ILE A 8 17.57 -10.02 1.92
CA ILE A 8 18.75 -10.65 1.31
C ILE A 8 18.93 -12.07 1.88
N SER A 9 18.97 -13.05 0.98
CA SER A 9 19.37 -14.43 1.26
C SER A 9 20.78 -14.73 0.72
N GLY A 10 21.39 -15.83 1.16
CA GLY A 10 22.76 -16.23 0.78
C GLY A 10 23.85 -15.67 1.70
N LEU A 11 23.50 -15.16 2.88
CA LEU A 11 24.40 -14.66 3.91
C LEU A 11 25.05 -15.78 4.75
N GLY A 12 24.93 -17.02 4.30
CA GLY A 12 25.45 -18.18 5.02
C GLY A 12 24.47 -18.78 6.03
N GLY A 13 24.95 -19.77 6.78
CA GLY A 13 24.11 -20.60 7.64
C GLY A 13 23.14 -21.53 6.89
N PRO A 14 22.42 -22.39 7.61
CA PRO A 14 21.50 -23.37 7.01
C PRO A 14 20.27 -22.72 6.35
N GLU A 15 19.77 -21.61 6.91
CA GLU A 15 18.60 -20.88 6.37
C GLU A 15 18.99 -19.77 5.37
N GLY A 16 20.29 -19.56 5.14
CA GLY A 16 20.77 -18.56 4.19
C GLY A 16 20.74 -17.10 4.69
N TYR A 17 20.46 -16.85 5.97
CA TYR A 17 20.36 -15.51 6.56
C TYR A 17 21.47 -15.16 7.57
N GLY A 18 22.38 -16.09 7.85
CA GLY A 18 23.52 -15.87 8.75
C GLY A 18 23.93 -17.12 9.52
N GLU A 19 25.17 -17.12 10.01
CA GLU A 19 25.79 -18.25 10.70
C GLU A 19 25.42 -18.38 12.18
N LEU A 20 24.93 -17.31 12.81
CA LEU A 20 24.60 -17.28 14.23
C LEU A 20 23.08 -17.17 14.44
N MET A 21 22.50 -18.19 15.05
CA MET A 21 21.10 -18.15 15.49
C MET A 21 21.01 -17.53 16.87
N VAL A 22 20.13 -16.55 17.07
CA VAL A 22 19.79 -16.06 18.41
C VAL A 22 19.03 -17.16 19.16
N PRO A 23 19.39 -17.47 20.41
CA PRO A 23 18.68 -18.47 21.19
C PRO A 23 17.19 -18.11 21.32
N ARG A 24 16.32 -19.02 20.87
CA ARG A 24 14.87 -18.90 21.00
C ARG A 24 14.45 -18.78 22.46
N ASN A 25 13.61 -17.80 22.77
CA ASN A 25 13.07 -17.53 24.10
C ASN A 25 11.92 -16.49 24.01
N ASP A 26 11.43 -16.08 25.18
CA ASP A 26 10.48 -14.99 25.40
C ASP A 26 11.21 -13.80 26.05
N ASP A 27 11.09 -12.61 25.47
CA ASP A 27 11.71 -11.34 25.94
C ASP A 27 13.24 -11.33 26.11
N GLY A 28 13.96 -12.27 25.53
CA GLY A 28 15.41 -12.42 25.71
C GLY A 28 16.25 -11.77 24.62
N SER A 29 17.56 -11.80 24.84
CA SER A 29 18.51 -11.11 23.97
C SER A 29 19.85 -11.83 23.87
N LEU A 30 20.54 -11.62 22.75
CA LEU A 30 21.92 -12.03 22.55
C LEU A 30 22.82 -10.80 22.44
N GLN A 31 23.85 -10.73 23.28
CA GLN A 31 24.92 -9.75 23.13
C GLN A 31 25.84 -10.16 21.99
N LEU A 32 26.15 -9.21 21.10
CA LEU A 32 27.05 -9.38 19.96
C LEU A 32 28.32 -8.56 20.16
N ASP A 33 29.43 -9.10 19.67
CA ASP A 33 30.68 -8.37 19.48
C ASP A 33 30.90 -8.09 17.99
N ALA A 34 30.61 -6.86 17.59
CA ALA A 34 30.77 -6.38 16.22
C ALA A 34 32.06 -5.57 16.02
N SER A 35 33.02 -5.64 16.96
CA SER A 35 34.24 -4.81 16.95
C SER A 35 35.16 -5.04 15.74
N LEU A 36 35.05 -6.21 15.09
CA LEU A 36 35.78 -6.50 13.85
C LEU A 36 35.23 -5.75 12.62
N ILE A 37 34.00 -5.25 12.71
CA ILE A 37 33.34 -4.46 11.68
C ILE A 37 33.36 -2.98 12.10
N PHE A 38 32.84 -2.68 13.29
CA PHE A 38 32.67 -1.31 13.81
C PHE A 38 33.76 -0.97 14.82
N GLY A 39 35.02 -0.93 14.38
CA GLY A 39 36.17 -0.71 15.28
C GLY A 39 36.15 0.63 16.03
N ALA A 40 35.39 1.62 15.54
CA ALA A 40 35.20 2.92 16.18
C ALA A 40 33.96 2.98 17.09
N GLY A 41 33.13 1.93 17.13
CA GLY A 41 31.82 1.96 17.79
C GLY A 41 30.72 2.52 16.88
N PHE A 42 29.58 2.87 17.49
CA PHE A 42 28.40 3.42 16.83
C PHE A 42 28.08 4.80 17.39
N ASP A 43 28.16 5.85 16.57
CA ASP A 43 27.69 7.18 16.95
C ASP A 43 26.20 7.32 16.63
N PHE A 44 25.35 7.21 17.66
CA PHE A 44 23.90 7.16 17.52
C PHE A 44 23.24 8.29 18.31
N PHE A 45 22.66 9.26 17.61
CA PHE A 45 22.05 10.46 18.22
C PHE A 45 22.99 11.23 19.18
N GLY A 46 24.29 11.24 18.87
CA GLY A 46 25.33 11.90 19.67
C GLY A 46 25.85 11.08 20.86
N SER A 47 25.37 9.86 21.03
CA SER A 47 25.88 8.88 21.98
C SER A 47 26.78 7.87 21.27
N LEU A 48 28.06 7.84 21.64
CA LEU A 48 29.00 6.85 21.12
C LEU A 48 28.92 5.54 21.93
N HIS A 49 28.50 4.46 21.27
CA HIS A 49 28.37 3.13 21.86
C HIS A 49 29.50 2.20 21.41
N ALA A 50 29.96 1.33 22.32
CA ALA A 50 30.99 0.35 22.00
C ALA A 50 30.43 -0.80 21.15
N ALA A 51 31.19 -1.26 20.17
CA ALA A 51 30.75 -2.31 19.23
C ALA A 51 30.63 -3.72 19.85
N ASP A 52 31.18 -3.92 21.05
CA ASP A 52 31.04 -5.15 21.85
C ASP A 52 29.82 -5.13 22.79
N SER A 53 28.98 -4.11 22.68
CA SER A 53 27.84 -3.87 23.57
C SER A 53 26.50 -3.74 22.83
N LEU A 54 26.39 -4.36 21.66
CA LEU A 54 25.15 -4.44 20.88
C LEU A 54 24.33 -5.66 21.32
N PHE A 55 23.04 -5.51 21.55
CA PHE A 55 22.14 -6.60 21.93
C PHE A 55 21.05 -6.77 20.88
N VAL A 56 20.88 -7.98 20.36
CA VAL A 56 19.74 -8.36 19.50
C VAL A 56 18.67 -8.99 20.37
N ASN A 57 17.46 -8.46 20.35
CA ASN A 57 16.32 -8.95 21.13
C ASN A 57 15.38 -9.83 20.28
N THR A 58 14.72 -10.79 20.92
CA THR A 58 13.68 -11.61 20.28
C THR A 58 12.51 -10.79 19.74
N ASN A 59 12.13 -9.73 20.44
CA ASN A 59 11.03 -8.80 20.18
C ASN A 59 11.26 -7.85 18.99
N GLY A 60 12.29 -8.08 18.17
CA GLY A 60 12.52 -7.34 16.92
C GLY A 60 13.49 -6.15 17.01
N THR A 61 14.10 -5.89 18.18
CA THR A 61 14.95 -4.70 18.38
C THR A 61 16.44 -5.00 18.50
N LEU A 62 17.27 -4.01 18.18
CA LEU A 62 18.64 -3.89 18.67
C LEU A 62 18.74 -2.78 19.72
N SER A 63 19.48 -3.03 20.79
CA SER A 63 19.74 -2.03 21.84
C SER A 63 21.21 -1.94 22.20
N PHE A 64 21.67 -0.74 22.57
CA PHE A 64 23.06 -0.50 22.94
C PHE A 64 23.27 -0.53 24.47
N GLY A 65 24.45 -1.01 24.89
CA GLY A 65 24.96 -0.98 26.26
C GLY A 65 24.33 -1.97 27.25
N ALA A 66 23.08 -2.38 27.03
CA ALA A 66 22.39 -3.39 27.84
C ALA A 66 21.27 -4.09 27.02
N ALA A 67 20.72 -5.18 27.53
CA ALA A 67 19.55 -5.85 26.94
C ALA A 67 18.25 -5.05 27.18
N LEU A 68 17.34 -5.01 26.20
CA LEU A 68 15.98 -4.43 26.35
C LEU A 68 14.94 -5.56 26.35
N PRO A 69 14.50 -6.10 27.51
CA PRO A 69 13.64 -7.29 27.58
C PRO A 69 12.14 -6.92 27.55
N ALA A 70 11.77 -5.88 26.81
CA ALA A 70 10.39 -5.39 26.79
C ALA A 70 9.91 -5.30 25.34
N TYR A 71 8.63 -5.59 25.12
CA TYR A 71 7.89 -5.30 23.90
C TYR A 71 7.11 -3.98 24.07
N PRO A 72 6.59 -3.35 23.00
CA PRO A 72 5.90 -2.07 23.12
C PRO A 72 4.57 -2.23 23.88
N THR A 73 4.34 -1.35 24.84
CA THR A 73 3.05 -1.18 25.52
C THR A 73 2.73 0.33 25.60
N PRO A 74 1.47 0.71 25.85
CA PRO A 74 1.12 2.10 26.11
C PRO A 74 1.93 2.72 27.27
N GLU A 75 2.38 1.90 28.23
CA GLU A 75 3.15 2.37 29.39
C GLU A 75 4.64 2.65 29.10
N ASN A 76 5.15 2.26 27.93
CA ASN A 76 6.57 2.42 27.56
C ASN A 76 6.80 3.17 26.24
N GLU A 77 5.86 4.05 25.87
CA GLU A 77 5.91 4.94 24.70
C GLU A 77 7.17 5.79 24.60
N ILE A 78 7.76 6.18 25.73
CA ILE A 78 9.04 6.90 25.76
C ILE A 78 10.12 5.95 26.30
N LEU A 79 11.04 5.57 25.44
CA LEU A 79 12.21 4.79 25.84
C LEU A 79 13.29 5.68 26.46
N SER A 80 13.85 5.21 27.56
CA SER A 80 15.01 5.85 28.20
C SER A 80 16.35 5.39 27.61
N ARG A 81 16.32 4.71 26.45
CA ARG A 81 17.45 3.98 25.88
C ARG A 81 17.47 4.07 24.36
N ASP A 82 18.65 3.89 23.80
CA ASP A 82 18.92 3.92 22.37
C ASP A 82 18.60 2.56 21.73
N VAL A 83 17.72 2.57 20.72
CA VAL A 83 17.15 1.38 20.08
C VAL A 83 17.02 1.57 18.57
N ILE A 84 17.33 0.49 17.83
CA ILE A 84 17.00 0.31 16.41
C ILE A 84 15.93 -0.79 16.34
N ALA A 85 14.80 -0.51 15.71
CA ALA A 85 13.67 -1.43 15.62
C ALA A 85 13.23 -1.57 14.16
N PRO A 86 13.74 -2.54 13.38
CA PRO A 86 13.11 -2.87 12.08
C PRO A 86 11.65 -3.30 12.24
N PHE A 87 11.30 -3.80 13.42
CA PHE A 87 9.96 -3.97 13.97
C PHE A 87 10.12 -4.24 15.47
N TRP A 88 9.19 -3.85 16.33
CA TRP A 88 9.27 -4.05 17.77
C TRP A 88 7.93 -4.56 18.23
N GLY A 89 7.80 -5.83 18.61
CA GLY A 89 6.54 -6.45 18.97
C GLY A 89 6.70 -7.53 20.04
N ASP A 90 5.59 -8.10 20.50
CA ASP A 90 5.59 -9.24 21.43
C ASP A 90 5.89 -10.54 20.66
N VAL A 91 7.15 -10.71 20.27
CA VAL A 91 7.60 -11.83 19.43
C VAL A 91 8.10 -12.95 20.33
N ASP A 92 7.29 -14.01 20.38
CA ASP A 92 7.66 -15.22 21.07
C ASP A 92 8.27 -16.23 20.09
N THR A 93 9.53 -16.59 20.33
CA THR A 93 10.23 -17.60 19.49
C THR A 93 10.28 -18.99 20.15
N ARG A 94 9.65 -19.16 21.32
CA ARG A 94 9.57 -20.44 22.04
C ARG A 94 8.88 -21.50 21.18
N LEU A 95 9.26 -22.75 21.44
CA LEU A 95 8.65 -23.96 20.85
C LEU A 95 7.93 -24.72 21.94
N ASP A 96 6.93 -24.09 22.56
CA ASP A 96 6.17 -24.62 23.70
C ASP A 96 4.68 -24.84 23.41
N GLY A 97 4.26 -24.65 22.15
CA GLY A 97 2.90 -24.92 21.69
C GLY A 97 1.85 -23.88 22.10
N GLU A 98 2.24 -22.70 22.59
CA GLU A 98 1.32 -21.57 22.77
C GLU A 98 1.27 -20.70 21.50
N GLY A 99 0.15 -20.74 20.76
CA GLY A 99 -0.02 -19.98 19.51
C GLY A 99 0.63 -20.63 18.27
N ALA A 100 0.72 -19.90 17.15
CA ALA A 100 1.60 -20.30 16.05
C ALA A 100 3.04 -19.98 16.43
N GLU A 101 3.87 -21.01 16.47
CA GLU A 101 5.28 -20.90 16.80
C GLU A 101 5.98 -20.07 15.70
N SER A 102 6.51 -18.90 16.07
CA SER A 102 7.24 -18.04 15.14
C SER A 102 8.58 -18.66 14.72
N GLY A 103 9.14 -18.14 13.64
CA GLY A 103 10.41 -18.52 13.07
C GLY A 103 11.63 -18.19 13.94
N ALA A 104 12.75 -17.89 13.30
CA ALA A 104 14.04 -17.76 13.98
C ALA A 104 14.75 -16.46 13.60
N ILE A 105 15.71 -16.10 14.43
CA ILE A 105 16.48 -14.87 14.28
C ILE A 105 17.92 -15.25 13.98
N TRP A 106 18.44 -14.71 12.89
CA TRP A 106 19.76 -15.01 12.35
C TRP A 106 20.60 -13.75 12.33
N VAL A 107 21.89 -13.93 12.60
CA VAL A 107 22.91 -12.88 12.57
C VAL A 107 24.03 -13.34 11.64
N ASP A 108 24.38 -12.48 10.68
CA ASP A 108 25.55 -12.58 9.81
C ASP A 108 26.53 -11.46 10.16
N LEU A 109 27.78 -11.83 10.41
CA LEU A 109 28.87 -10.89 10.71
C LEU A 109 29.91 -10.97 9.58
N SER A 110 29.97 -9.93 8.75
CA SER A 110 30.84 -9.90 7.58
C SER A 110 31.89 -8.77 7.64
N PRO A 111 33.04 -8.97 8.32
CA PRO A 111 34.15 -8.02 8.31
C PRO A 111 34.69 -7.70 6.91
N GLN A 112 34.56 -8.61 5.95
CA GLN A 112 35.04 -8.41 4.58
C GLN A 112 34.21 -7.36 3.84
N THR A 113 32.92 -7.30 4.13
CA THR A 113 31.99 -6.34 3.52
C THR A 113 31.68 -5.15 4.44
N GLY A 114 32.23 -5.15 5.67
CA GLY A 114 31.97 -4.12 6.66
C GLY A 114 30.52 -4.10 7.15
N THR A 115 29.86 -5.26 7.18
CA THR A 115 28.42 -5.35 7.36
C THR A 115 28.02 -6.34 8.47
N LEU A 116 27.07 -5.94 9.30
CA LEU A 116 26.32 -6.81 10.22
C LEU A 116 24.86 -6.89 9.72
N THR A 117 24.34 -8.09 9.53
CA THR A 117 22.93 -8.29 9.16
C THR A 117 22.22 -9.09 10.25
N VAL A 118 21.03 -8.64 10.64
CA VAL A 118 20.13 -9.36 11.53
C VAL A 118 18.81 -9.58 10.82
N THR A 119 18.36 -10.83 10.76
CA THR A 119 17.11 -11.21 10.09
C THR A 119 16.21 -11.93 11.08
N TRP A 120 15.04 -11.36 11.36
CA TRP A 120 13.93 -12.07 11.98
C TRP A 120 13.09 -12.67 10.88
N HIS A 121 13.25 -13.98 10.65
CA HIS A 121 12.63 -14.67 9.54
C HIS A 121 11.42 -15.47 9.99
N ASP A 122 10.33 -15.32 9.25
CA ASP A 122 9.07 -16.03 9.47
C ASP A 122 8.48 -15.78 10.88
N VAL A 123 8.56 -14.53 11.36
CA VAL A 123 8.11 -14.15 12.70
C VAL A 123 6.75 -13.46 12.68
N GLY A 124 5.90 -13.78 13.66
CA GLY A 124 4.60 -13.16 13.90
C GLY A 124 4.54 -12.44 15.24
N VAL A 125 3.42 -11.77 15.53
CA VAL A 125 3.15 -11.18 16.85
C VAL A 125 2.26 -12.13 17.66
N TYR A 126 2.74 -12.52 18.84
CA TYR A 126 2.15 -13.55 19.69
C TYR A 126 0.65 -13.30 20.00
N ARG A 127 -0.13 -14.41 20.07
CA ARG A 127 -1.59 -14.51 20.29
C ARG A 127 -2.54 -13.83 19.30
N ARG A 128 -2.05 -12.94 18.42
CA ARG A 128 -2.92 -12.11 17.56
C ARG A 128 -2.71 -12.39 16.08
N ASN A 129 -1.46 -12.29 15.65
CA ASN A 129 -1.01 -12.53 14.28
C ASN A 129 0.15 -13.54 14.27
N GLY A 130 0.18 -14.48 15.22
CA GLY A 130 1.22 -15.50 15.26
C GLY A 130 1.23 -16.36 14.00
N ASP A 131 0.05 -16.55 13.39
CA ASP A 131 -0.14 -17.28 12.13
C ASP A 131 0.13 -16.44 10.86
N LEU A 132 0.29 -15.12 11.01
CA LEU A 132 0.66 -14.21 9.93
C LEU A 132 2.12 -13.85 10.15
N THR A 133 3.02 -14.47 9.41
CA THR A 133 4.47 -14.29 9.58
C THR A 133 5.05 -13.36 8.53
N ASN A 134 6.13 -12.68 8.89
CA ASN A 134 6.90 -11.84 7.99
C ASN A 134 8.39 -12.11 8.14
N THR A 135 9.15 -11.64 7.16
CA THR A 135 10.60 -11.52 7.29
C THR A 135 10.98 -10.05 7.42
N PHE A 136 11.63 -9.71 8.54
CA PHE A 136 12.21 -8.39 8.77
C PHE A 136 13.73 -8.51 8.85
N GLN A 137 14.44 -7.64 8.16
CA GLN A 137 15.90 -7.61 8.15
C GLN A 137 16.41 -6.21 8.41
N VAL A 138 17.45 -6.10 9.22
CA VAL A 138 18.25 -4.89 9.37
C VAL A 138 19.70 -5.16 9.01
N GLN A 139 20.28 -4.25 8.25
CA GLN A 139 21.69 -4.28 7.87
C GLN A 139 22.37 -3.02 8.40
N LEU A 140 23.42 -3.20 9.20
CA LEU A 140 24.29 -2.13 9.65
C LEU A 140 25.58 -2.15 8.83
N ILE A 141 25.95 -1.03 8.22
CA ILE A 141 27.11 -0.94 7.32
C ILE A 141 28.07 0.11 7.86
N ASP A 142 29.30 -0.29 8.17
CA ASP A 142 30.32 0.64 8.68
C ASP A 142 30.72 1.67 7.62
N ARG A 143 30.69 2.96 8.00
CA ARG A 143 31.23 4.08 7.22
C ARG A 143 32.49 4.67 7.86
N GLY A 144 32.91 4.12 9.00
CA GLY A 144 34.10 4.50 9.73
C GLY A 144 33.88 5.68 10.67
N SER A 145 34.82 5.87 11.61
CA SER A 145 34.78 6.96 12.61
C SER A 145 33.53 7.00 13.49
N GLY A 146 32.77 5.90 13.58
CA GLY A 146 31.52 5.82 14.31
C GLY A 146 30.28 6.05 13.43
N ASP A 147 30.45 6.51 12.19
CA ASP A 147 29.38 6.64 11.20
C ASP A 147 29.02 5.28 10.62
N PHE A 148 27.74 5.07 10.34
CA PHE A 148 27.23 3.83 9.76
C PHE A 148 25.90 4.06 9.05
N ASP A 149 25.49 3.12 8.21
CA ASP A 149 24.15 3.11 7.65
C ASP A 149 23.29 2.04 8.32
N ILE A 150 22.00 2.33 8.44
CA ILE A 150 20.98 1.39 8.93
C ILE A 150 20.02 1.14 7.78
N VAL A 151 19.92 -0.11 7.31
CA VAL A 151 19.00 -0.48 6.24
C VAL A 151 17.94 -1.43 6.78
N PHE A 152 16.66 -1.08 6.70
CA PHE A 152 15.56 -2.01 6.98
C PHE A 152 15.03 -2.61 5.68
N ARG A 153 14.71 -3.90 5.72
CA ARG A 153 14.05 -4.65 4.65
C ARG A 153 12.91 -5.49 5.20
N TYR A 154 11.77 -5.53 4.52
CA TYR A 154 10.62 -6.32 4.92
C TYR A 154 9.71 -6.67 3.74
N GLU A 155 8.92 -7.74 3.88
CA GLU A 155 8.07 -8.25 2.79
C GLU A 155 6.69 -7.58 2.74
N ALA A 156 6.06 -7.32 3.88
CA ALA A 156 4.78 -6.61 4.01
C ALA A 156 4.62 -5.94 5.39
N LEU A 157 3.72 -4.98 5.57
CA LEU A 157 3.45 -4.35 6.87
C LEU A 157 2.02 -4.50 7.39
N ASP A 158 1.10 -5.01 6.56
CA ASP A 158 -0.36 -4.87 6.73
C ASP A 158 -0.90 -5.30 8.09
N TRP A 159 -0.28 -6.28 8.76
CA TRP A 159 -0.72 -6.81 10.05
C TRP A 159 0.19 -6.46 11.24
N ALA A 160 1.28 -5.72 11.02
CA ALA A 160 2.22 -5.30 12.08
C ALA A 160 1.65 -4.19 12.99
N VAL A 161 0.51 -3.60 12.64
CA VAL A 161 -0.16 -2.54 13.42
C VAL A 161 -1.06 -3.14 14.51
N GLY A 162 -1.05 -2.54 15.69
CA GLY A 162 -1.81 -2.99 16.85
C GLY A 162 -3.32 -2.93 16.60
N THR A 163 -4.05 -3.95 17.02
CA THR A 163 -5.49 -4.10 16.73
C THR A 163 -6.39 -4.09 17.97
N ALA A 164 -5.89 -3.71 19.15
CA ALA A 164 -6.64 -3.77 20.41
C ALA A 164 -6.55 -2.50 21.27
N GLU A 165 -7.61 -2.26 22.06
CA GLU A 165 -7.87 -1.05 22.88
C GLU A 165 -6.78 -0.70 23.93
N ASN A 166 -5.79 -1.57 24.17
CA ASN A 166 -4.65 -1.34 25.08
C ASN A 166 -3.30 -1.81 24.47
N ASP A 167 -3.23 -1.93 23.15
CA ASP A 167 -2.06 -2.47 22.45
C ASP A 167 -1.43 -1.43 21.57
N ALA A 168 -0.13 -1.22 21.75
CA ALA A 168 0.61 -0.22 21.00
C ALA A 168 1.04 -0.66 19.59
N GLY A 169 0.71 -1.91 19.21
CA GLY A 169 1.14 -2.51 17.96
C GLY A 169 2.62 -2.81 17.89
N ALA A 170 3.06 -3.41 16.78
CA ALA A 170 4.49 -3.46 16.51
C ALA A 170 4.98 -2.08 16.07
N ARG A 171 6.10 -1.60 16.64
CA ARG A 171 6.68 -0.28 16.30
C ARG A 171 7.88 -0.45 15.39
N ILE A 172 8.04 0.41 14.41
CA ILE A 172 9.22 0.43 13.52
C ILE A 172 9.98 1.73 13.77
N GLY A 173 11.30 1.72 13.63
CA GLY A 173 12.15 2.91 13.61
C GLY A 173 13.26 2.99 14.63
N LEU A 174 13.64 4.23 14.95
CA LEU A 174 14.74 4.56 15.85
C LEU A 174 14.21 5.26 17.09
N ALA A 175 14.76 4.94 18.26
CA ALA A 175 14.47 5.63 19.51
C ALA A 175 15.77 6.01 20.23
N ALA A 176 15.83 7.21 20.81
CA ALA A 176 16.99 7.72 21.55
C ALA A 176 16.62 8.07 23.00
N GLY A 177 17.43 7.61 23.95
CA GLY A 177 17.24 7.80 25.38
C GLY A 177 17.87 9.10 25.90
N GLY A 178 17.23 10.25 25.70
CA GLY A 178 17.75 11.53 26.20
C GLY A 178 16.78 12.72 26.15
N PRO A 179 17.04 13.81 26.91
CA PRO A 179 16.14 14.96 27.03
C PRO A 179 16.11 15.91 25.81
N SER A 180 16.79 15.58 24.70
CA SER A 180 17.00 16.47 23.56
C SER A 180 16.74 15.86 22.17
N ALA A 181 16.03 14.74 22.05
CA ALA A 181 15.69 14.13 20.76
C ALA A 181 14.28 13.49 20.79
N PRO A 182 13.55 13.45 19.65
CA PRO A 182 12.17 12.98 19.60
C PRO A 182 12.06 11.48 19.92
N GLY A 183 10.98 11.11 20.62
CA GLY A 183 10.50 9.73 20.67
C GLY A 183 10.16 9.24 19.25
N TRP A 184 10.13 7.91 19.07
CA TRP A 184 9.82 7.17 17.85
C TRP A 184 9.63 8.02 16.60
N LEU A 185 10.50 7.87 15.60
CA LEU A 185 10.34 8.52 14.29
C LEU A 185 9.09 8.06 13.51
N PHE A 186 8.15 7.33 14.15
CA PHE A 186 6.97 6.69 13.56
C PHE A 186 5.79 6.68 14.53
N THR A 187 4.57 6.76 13.97
CA THR A 187 3.31 6.80 14.73
C THR A 187 2.76 5.40 15.01
N HIS A 188 1.96 5.36 16.07
CA HIS A 188 1.42 4.19 16.77
C HIS A 188 0.25 3.50 16.03
N GLU A 189 -0.29 4.06 14.93
CA GLU A 189 -1.68 3.74 14.54
C GLU A 189 -2.00 3.56 13.04
N GLN A 190 -1.14 3.88 12.06
CA GLN A 190 -1.55 3.84 10.64
C GLN A 190 -0.42 3.37 9.69
N ASN A 191 -0.72 2.31 8.91
CA ASN A 191 0.24 1.56 8.08
C ASN A 191 0.55 2.22 6.73
N SER A 192 -0.44 2.90 6.13
CA SER A 192 -0.29 3.66 4.90
C SER A 192 0.75 4.77 5.08
N ASP A 193 0.69 5.47 6.20
CA ASP A 193 1.53 6.63 6.51
C ASP A 193 3.02 6.30 6.47
N LEU A 194 3.44 5.06 6.77
CA LEU A 194 4.85 4.68 6.69
C LEU A 194 5.39 4.84 5.26
N LEU A 195 4.62 4.48 4.24
CA LEU A 195 5.02 4.65 2.84
C LEU A 195 4.83 6.09 2.34
N HIS A 196 3.98 6.88 3.02
CA HIS A 196 3.60 8.26 2.66
C HIS A 196 4.33 9.35 3.47
N LEU A 197 5.52 9.08 4.00
CA LEU A 197 6.34 10.08 4.70
C LEU A 197 7.57 10.52 3.87
N PRO A 198 7.39 11.24 2.75
CA PRO A 198 8.49 11.86 2.04
C PRO A 198 9.16 12.92 2.93
N GLY A 199 10.49 12.96 2.93
CA GLY A 199 11.27 13.88 3.75
C GLY A 199 11.53 13.44 5.19
N ILE A 200 11.04 12.27 5.62
CA ILE A 200 11.46 11.65 6.89
C ILE A 200 12.76 10.88 6.68
N ALA A 201 13.74 11.11 7.57
CA ALA A 201 15.01 10.40 7.57
C ALA A 201 14.76 8.89 7.56
N GLY A 202 15.40 8.17 6.65
CA GLY A 202 15.20 6.74 6.49
C GLY A 202 14.34 6.32 5.29
N ASN A 203 13.40 7.14 4.83
CA ASN A 203 12.50 6.73 3.76
C ASN A 203 13.24 6.71 2.41
N THR A 204 13.24 5.57 1.72
CA THR A 204 13.89 5.42 0.42
C THR A 204 12.93 5.57 -0.76
N GLY A 205 11.63 5.65 -0.51
CA GLY A 205 10.59 5.59 -1.54
C GLY A 205 10.40 4.20 -2.16
N VAL A 206 11.22 3.21 -1.79
CA VAL A 206 11.10 1.83 -2.25
C VAL A 206 10.31 1.04 -1.20
N ALA A 207 9.19 0.45 -1.60
CA ALA A 207 8.40 -0.43 -0.75
C ALA A 207 9.28 -1.52 -0.14
N GLY A 208 9.13 -1.76 1.16
CA GLY A 208 9.96 -2.73 1.86
C GLY A 208 11.39 -2.26 2.15
N LEU A 209 11.80 -1.01 1.87
CA LEU A 209 13.17 -0.54 2.08
C LEU A 209 13.23 0.80 2.83
N TRP A 210 14.01 0.82 3.92
CA TRP A 210 14.38 2.05 4.61
C TRP A 210 15.90 2.13 4.76
N LEU A 211 16.49 3.31 4.64
CA LEU A 211 17.92 3.57 4.74
C LEU A 211 18.17 4.87 5.53
N TYR A 212 18.76 4.74 6.71
CA TYR A 212 19.26 5.85 7.50
C TYR A 212 20.76 5.98 7.31
N GLU A 213 21.22 7.17 6.93
CA GLU A 213 22.63 7.51 6.99
C GLU A 213 22.93 8.14 8.35
N MET A 214 23.65 7.43 9.22
CA MET A 214 24.11 7.98 10.50
C MET A 214 25.44 8.69 10.25
N ARG A 215 25.44 10.02 10.38
CA ARG A 215 26.61 10.88 10.16
C ARG A 215 26.79 11.84 11.34
N GLY A 216 27.93 11.78 11.99
CA GLY A 216 28.24 12.62 13.16
C GLY A 216 27.17 12.51 14.26
N GLY A 217 26.61 11.31 14.43
CA GLY A 217 25.56 11.05 15.40
C GLY A 217 24.19 11.58 15.02
N ALA A 218 23.91 11.96 13.77
CA ALA A 218 22.57 12.33 13.32
C ALA A 218 22.11 11.43 12.16
N ALA A 219 20.81 11.14 12.09
CA ALA A 219 20.21 10.48 10.95
C ALA A 219 19.89 11.51 9.85
N SER A 220 20.32 11.26 8.61
CA SER A 220 19.96 12.05 7.43
C SER A 220 19.36 11.19 6.31
N LEU A 221 18.75 11.86 5.32
CA LEU A 221 18.38 11.23 4.05
C LEU A 221 19.63 10.80 3.28
N PRO A 222 19.56 9.76 2.43
CA PRO A 222 20.64 9.41 1.50
C PRO A 222 20.99 10.62 0.64
N SER A 223 22.22 11.12 0.70
CA SER A 223 22.65 12.16 -0.25
C SER A 223 22.78 11.56 -1.66
N ASP A 224 22.20 12.19 -2.68
CA ASP A 224 22.37 11.84 -4.12
C ASP A 224 23.81 11.96 -4.64
N THR A 225 24.78 12.18 -3.76
CA THR A 225 26.21 12.13 -4.10
C THR A 225 26.81 10.82 -3.60
N PRO A 226 27.21 9.90 -4.49
CA PRO A 226 27.98 8.74 -4.08
C PRO A 226 29.27 9.20 -3.39
N PRO A 227 29.70 8.60 -2.27
CA PRO A 227 31.03 8.85 -1.75
C PRO A 227 32.07 8.39 -2.78
N ASP A 228 33.07 9.24 -3.07
CA ASP A 228 34.19 8.89 -3.94
C ASP A 228 34.82 7.56 -3.48
N PRO A 229 34.89 6.53 -4.34
CA PRO A 229 35.60 5.32 -3.99
C PRO A 229 37.12 5.59 -3.96
N PRO A 230 37.87 4.99 -3.02
CA PRO A 230 39.33 5.10 -3.01
C PRO A 230 39.92 4.46 -4.27
N VAL A 231 40.78 5.20 -4.96
CA VAL A 231 41.46 4.80 -6.20
C VAL A 231 42.35 3.56 -5.96
N LEU A 232 42.00 2.45 -6.62
CA LEU A 232 42.88 1.31 -6.87
C LEU A 232 42.88 0.98 -8.38
N PRO A 233 43.99 0.47 -8.94
CA PRO A 233 44.16 0.38 -10.40
C PRO A 233 43.34 -0.76 -11.04
N ASP A 234 42.83 -0.50 -12.25
CA ASP A 234 41.84 -1.30 -12.99
C ASP A 234 42.27 -2.74 -13.35
N PRO A 235 41.38 -3.74 -13.19
CA PRO A 235 41.36 -4.98 -13.95
C PRO A 235 40.49 -4.84 -15.24
N PRO A 236 40.63 -5.74 -16.23
CA PRO A 236 40.04 -5.56 -17.56
C PRO A 236 38.50 -5.56 -17.54
N GLY A 237 37.91 -4.66 -18.33
CA GLY A 237 36.51 -4.23 -18.21
C GLY A 237 35.44 -5.31 -18.46
N PRO A 238 34.28 -5.20 -17.76
CA PRO A 238 33.10 -6.03 -17.98
C PRO A 238 32.35 -5.61 -19.27
N PRO A 239 31.41 -6.43 -19.78
CA PRO A 239 30.55 -6.05 -20.92
C PRO A 239 29.77 -4.77 -20.62
N ASP A 240 29.44 -4.01 -21.67
CA ASP A 240 28.75 -2.71 -21.56
C ASP A 240 27.49 -2.82 -20.67
N PRO A 241 27.27 -1.88 -19.73
CA PRO A 241 26.07 -1.86 -18.91
C PRO A 241 24.82 -1.65 -19.79
N PRO A 242 23.63 -2.11 -19.35
CA PRO A 242 22.38 -1.74 -19.99
C PRO A 242 22.29 -0.20 -20.09
N ASP A 243 21.70 0.30 -21.18
CA ASP A 243 21.51 1.74 -21.40
C ASP A 243 20.84 2.38 -20.17
N PRO A 244 21.25 3.60 -19.76
CA PRO A 244 20.59 4.31 -18.67
C PRO A 244 19.11 4.51 -19.01
N VAL A 245 18.23 4.17 -18.06
CA VAL A 245 16.78 4.46 -18.13
C VAL A 245 16.60 5.94 -18.44
N ASP A 246 15.73 6.28 -19.39
CA ASP A 246 15.43 7.67 -19.71
C ASP A 246 14.85 8.32 -18.46
N PRO A 247 15.38 9.47 -17.98
CA PRO A 247 14.83 10.14 -16.81
C PRO A 247 13.35 10.50 -16.91
N SER A 248 12.73 10.44 -18.09
CA SER A 248 11.28 10.61 -18.28
C SER A 248 10.45 9.37 -18.01
N ASP A 249 11.08 8.21 -17.79
CA ASP A 249 10.46 6.92 -17.52
C ASP A 249 10.63 6.51 -16.04
N LEU A 250 10.96 7.50 -15.19
CA LEU A 250 11.20 7.31 -13.77
C LEU A 250 9.96 7.75 -12.99
N PRO A 251 9.60 7.05 -11.91
CA PRO A 251 8.58 7.51 -10.97
C PRO A 251 8.81 8.94 -10.47
N GLU A 252 7.79 9.77 -10.62
CA GLU A 252 7.79 11.19 -10.29
C GLU A 252 6.66 11.51 -9.30
N HIS A 253 6.95 12.35 -8.31
CA HIS A 253 5.92 12.88 -7.41
C HIS A 253 5.69 14.36 -7.72
N LEU A 254 4.53 14.66 -8.28
CA LEU A 254 4.14 15.99 -8.72
C LEU A 254 3.01 16.51 -7.82
N ILE A 255 3.24 17.66 -7.19
CA ILE A 255 2.24 18.32 -6.34
C ILE A 255 1.94 19.69 -6.94
N GLY A 256 0.66 19.97 -7.14
CA GLY A 256 0.12 21.25 -7.54
C GLY A 256 0.14 22.28 -6.40
N THR A 257 -0.70 23.28 -6.55
CA THR A 257 -0.95 24.38 -5.61
C THR A 257 -2.45 24.50 -5.38
N ASP A 258 -2.90 25.38 -4.48
CA ASP A 258 -4.33 25.64 -4.29
C ASP A 258 -5.01 26.40 -5.48
N GLY A 259 -4.45 26.32 -6.69
CA GLY A 259 -4.97 26.95 -7.88
C GLY A 259 -4.84 26.03 -9.09
N ASN A 260 -5.37 26.47 -10.24
CA ASN A 260 -5.40 25.64 -11.44
C ASN A 260 -4.00 25.24 -11.95
N ASP A 261 -3.70 23.96 -11.90
CA ASP A 261 -2.42 23.38 -12.26
C ASP A 261 -2.49 22.41 -13.45
N ILE A 262 -1.32 22.14 -14.04
CA ILE A 262 -1.15 21.13 -15.08
C ILE A 262 0.02 20.24 -14.67
N LEU A 263 -0.28 19.00 -14.28
CA LEU A 263 0.69 17.98 -13.86
C LEU A 263 0.82 16.90 -14.95
N ARG A 264 2.05 16.45 -15.21
CA ARG A 264 2.35 15.45 -16.25
C ARG A 264 3.48 14.54 -15.79
N GLY A 265 3.16 13.30 -15.41
CA GLY A 265 4.13 12.27 -15.03
C GLY A 265 4.97 11.78 -16.21
N LYS A 266 4.30 11.49 -17.34
CA LYS A 266 4.85 10.96 -18.60
C LYS A 266 5.14 9.47 -18.56
N GLY A 267 6.10 9.01 -17.78
CA GLY A 267 6.58 7.63 -17.88
C GLY A 267 7.13 7.20 -16.52
N GLY A 268 6.89 5.95 -16.15
CA GLY A 268 7.14 5.49 -14.79
C GLY A 268 5.89 5.59 -13.93
N ASN A 269 5.91 4.92 -12.79
CA ASN A 269 4.77 4.87 -11.88
C ASN A 269 4.75 6.15 -11.03
N ASP A 270 4.00 7.13 -11.46
CA ASP A 270 4.00 8.49 -10.96
C ASP A 270 2.97 8.68 -9.84
N THR A 271 3.16 9.71 -9.01
CA THR A 271 2.15 10.18 -8.06
C THR A 271 1.85 11.64 -8.36
N LEU A 272 0.58 11.96 -8.62
CA LEU A 272 0.14 13.31 -8.95
C LEU A 272 -0.90 13.76 -7.92
N GLU A 273 -0.72 14.96 -7.35
CA GLU A 273 -1.65 15.60 -6.42
C GLU A 273 -2.02 17.00 -6.93
N GLY A 274 -3.28 17.20 -7.35
CA GLY A 274 -3.78 18.50 -7.85
C GLY A 274 -3.91 19.55 -6.75
N LEU A 275 -4.48 19.14 -5.61
CA LEU A 275 -4.88 19.96 -4.45
C LEU A 275 -6.22 20.66 -4.68
N ASP A 276 -6.35 21.93 -4.34
CA ASP A 276 -7.58 22.67 -4.63
C ASP A 276 -7.42 23.37 -5.98
N GLY A 277 -8.43 23.35 -6.83
CA GLY A 277 -8.28 24.05 -8.09
C GLY A 277 -9.29 23.65 -9.15
N ARG A 278 -8.80 23.67 -10.37
CA ARG A 278 -9.38 22.95 -11.49
C ARG A 278 -8.18 22.62 -12.33
N ASP A 279 -7.78 21.39 -12.21
CA ASP A 279 -6.47 20.91 -12.56
C ASP A 279 -6.57 20.02 -13.79
N THR A 280 -5.43 19.81 -14.41
CA THR A 280 -5.29 18.82 -15.48
C THR A 280 -4.13 17.91 -15.13
N LEU A 281 -4.45 16.69 -14.76
CA LEU A 281 -3.52 15.68 -14.29
C LEU A 281 -3.37 14.60 -15.37
N SER A 282 -2.14 14.17 -15.62
CA SER A 282 -1.84 13.11 -16.59
C SER A 282 -0.72 12.25 -16.04
N GLY A 283 -1.03 11.00 -15.71
CA GLY A 283 -0.07 10.00 -15.24
C GLY A 283 0.95 9.70 -16.34
N GLY A 284 0.53 9.04 -17.41
CA GLY A 284 1.40 8.73 -18.54
C GLY A 284 1.52 7.23 -18.75
N ASP A 285 2.72 6.73 -19.04
CA ASP A 285 2.99 5.29 -19.02
C ASP A 285 3.44 4.90 -17.59
N GLY A 286 2.98 3.79 -17.03
CA GLY A 286 3.28 3.36 -15.67
C GLY A 286 2.00 3.15 -14.86
N ASP A 287 2.12 2.45 -13.72
CA ASP A 287 0.99 2.31 -12.78
C ASP A 287 0.97 3.54 -11.86
N ASP A 288 0.12 4.51 -12.17
CA ASP A 288 0.12 5.83 -11.56
C ASP A 288 -0.85 5.95 -10.37
N LEU A 289 -0.54 6.87 -9.45
CA LEU A 289 -1.38 7.24 -8.32
C LEU A 289 -1.78 8.71 -8.42
N ILE A 290 -3.05 8.98 -8.73
CA ILE A 290 -3.51 10.34 -9.03
C ILE A 290 -4.61 10.78 -8.07
N PHE A 291 -4.42 11.93 -7.44
CA PHE A 291 -5.38 12.60 -6.56
C PHE A 291 -5.75 13.97 -7.14
N GLY A 292 -7.03 14.17 -7.47
CA GLY A 292 -7.56 15.45 -7.95
C GLY A 292 -7.54 16.52 -6.85
N GLY A 293 -8.42 16.38 -5.84
CA GLY A 293 -8.45 17.32 -4.72
C GLY A 293 -9.08 16.82 -3.42
N ALA A 294 -8.61 17.33 -2.28
CA ALA A 294 -8.98 16.80 -0.96
C ALA A 294 -10.01 17.63 -0.19
N THR A 295 -10.45 18.79 -0.70
CA THR A 295 -11.30 19.71 0.05
C THR A 295 -12.48 20.26 -0.76
N GLU A 296 -13.51 20.75 -0.06
CA GLU A 296 -14.68 21.39 -0.68
C GLU A 296 -14.37 22.68 -1.49
N LEU A 297 -13.13 23.17 -1.46
CA LEU A 297 -12.70 24.32 -2.27
C LEU A 297 -12.41 23.95 -3.72
N ASP A 298 -12.30 22.66 -4.03
CA ASP A 298 -12.09 22.17 -5.37
C ASP A 298 -13.29 22.44 -6.32
N ARG A 299 -13.02 22.58 -7.63
CA ARG A 299 -13.98 23.02 -8.65
C ARG A 299 -14.11 22.07 -9.84
N GLY A 300 -13.54 20.87 -9.75
CA GLY A 300 -13.60 19.80 -10.73
C GLY A 300 -12.45 19.82 -11.72
N ASP A 301 -11.85 18.66 -11.91
CA ASP A 301 -10.61 18.36 -12.59
C ASP A 301 -10.80 17.58 -13.89
N VAL A 302 -9.73 17.51 -14.68
CA VAL A 302 -9.60 16.59 -15.80
C VAL A 302 -8.40 15.70 -15.56
N ILE A 303 -8.62 14.41 -15.44
CA ILE A 303 -7.61 13.43 -15.05
C ILE A 303 -7.48 12.35 -16.13
N TYR A 304 -6.23 12.06 -16.51
CA TYR A 304 -5.87 10.95 -17.38
C TYR A 304 -4.88 10.06 -16.63
N GLY A 305 -5.20 8.78 -16.42
CA GLY A 305 -4.26 7.77 -15.92
C GLY A 305 -3.16 7.55 -16.96
N GLY A 306 -3.53 6.89 -18.06
CA GLY A 306 -2.68 6.71 -19.22
C GLY A 306 -2.53 5.23 -19.55
N ALA A 307 -1.35 4.67 -19.41
CA ALA A 307 -1.08 3.27 -19.70
C ALA A 307 -0.42 2.59 -18.51
N GLY A 308 -1.06 1.60 -17.92
CA GLY A 308 -0.67 0.95 -16.69
C GLY A 308 -1.91 0.73 -15.84
N ASN A 309 -1.74 0.14 -14.66
CA ASN A 309 -2.84 -0.11 -13.75
C ASN A 309 -2.93 1.05 -12.75
N ASP A 310 -3.71 2.07 -13.09
CA ASP A 310 -3.72 3.34 -12.39
C ASP A 310 -4.71 3.34 -11.21
N TYR A 311 -4.36 4.05 -10.14
CA TYR A 311 -5.30 4.39 -9.07
C TYR A 311 -5.58 5.89 -9.12
N ILE A 312 -6.85 6.25 -9.31
CA ILE A 312 -7.29 7.63 -9.44
C ILE A 312 -8.43 7.92 -8.46
N ASP A 313 -8.22 8.89 -7.58
CA ASP A 313 -9.28 9.49 -6.76
C ASP A 313 -9.43 10.97 -7.13
N ALA A 314 -10.53 11.29 -7.80
CA ALA A 314 -10.81 12.65 -8.27
C ALA A 314 -11.12 13.60 -7.11
N GLY A 315 -11.65 13.07 -6.00
CA GLY A 315 -11.85 13.83 -4.78
C GLY A 315 -13.13 14.66 -4.74
N TYR A 316 -13.04 15.95 -4.43
CA TYR A 316 -14.21 16.84 -4.51
C TYR A 316 -14.23 17.47 -5.88
N GLY A 317 -15.40 17.66 -6.49
CA GLY A 317 -15.44 18.33 -7.77
C GLY A 317 -16.65 17.97 -8.58
N ASN A 318 -16.60 18.29 -9.86
CA ASN A 318 -17.38 17.58 -10.87
C ASN A 318 -16.34 17.20 -11.91
N ASP A 319 -15.84 15.98 -11.82
CA ASP A 319 -14.59 15.58 -12.42
C ASP A 319 -14.78 14.82 -13.74
N GLU A 320 -13.79 14.90 -14.62
CA GLU A 320 -13.69 14.08 -15.81
C GLU A 320 -12.43 13.20 -15.71
N VAL A 321 -12.62 11.90 -15.53
CA VAL A 321 -11.54 10.92 -15.31
C VAL A 321 -11.51 9.89 -16.43
N HIS A 322 -10.33 9.66 -16.97
CA HIS A 322 -10.05 8.61 -17.95
C HIS A 322 -8.95 7.71 -17.38
N GLY A 323 -9.22 6.42 -17.20
CA GLY A 323 -8.24 5.41 -16.76
C GLY A 323 -7.18 5.20 -17.83
N GLY A 324 -7.55 4.56 -18.94
CA GLY A 324 -6.72 4.47 -20.14
C GLY A 324 -6.50 3.04 -20.57
N THR A 325 -5.29 2.51 -20.50
CA THR A 325 -5.06 1.09 -20.78
C THR A 325 -4.44 0.41 -19.57
N GLY A 326 -4.99 -0.72 -19.16
CA GLY A 326 -4.58 -1.44 -17.95
C GLY A 326 -5.77 -1.61 -17.02
N ASP A 327 -5.57 -2.35 -15.93
CA ASP A 327 -6.64 -2.63 -14.97
C ASP A 327 -6.69 -1.51 -13.92
N ASP A 328 -7.52 -0.50 -14.16
CA ASP A 328 -7.53 0.75 -13.41
C ASP A 328 -8.49 0.70 -12.20
N THR A 329 -8.27 1.59 -11.23
CA THR A 329 -9.18 1.88 -10.13
C THR A 329 -9.55 3.35 -10.13
N LEU A 330 -10.80 3.67 -10.48
CA LEU A 330 -11.30 5.04 -10.60
C LEU A 330 -12.32 5.35 -9.51
N ILE A 331 -12.12 6.45 -8.79
CA ILE A 331 -12.98 6.91 -7.71
C ILE A 331 -13.36 8.38 -7.97
N GLY A 332 -14.65 8.65 -8.20
CA GLY A 332 -15.17 10.01 -8.38
C GLY A 332 -15.31 10.78 -7.06
N SER A 333 -15.53 10.06 -5.95
CA SER A 333 -15.64 10.61 -4.61
C SER A 333 -16.86 11.52 -4.41
N TYR A 334 -16.75 12.85 -4.53
CA TYR A 334 -17.87 13.77 -4.31
C TYR A 334 -18.07 14.64 -5.54
N GLY A 335 -19.25 14.59 -6.15
CA GLY A 335 -19.47 15.41 -7.32
C GLY A 335 -20.64 15.04 -8.18
N SER A 336 -20.46 15.19 -9.47
CA SER A 336 -21.32 14.65 -10.51
C SER A 336 -20.36 14.42 -11.65
N ASP A 337 -19.77 13.23 -11.62
CA ASP A 337 -18.49 12.96 -12.25
C ASP A 337 -18.71 12.17 -13.53
N THR A 338 -17.71 12.22 -14.41
CA THR A 338 -17.63 11.39 -15.61
C THR A 338 -16.40 10.52 -15.49
N LEU A 339 -16.60 9.21 -15.30
CA LEU A 339 -15.53 8.22 -15.13
C LEU A 339 -15.53 7.28 -16.34
N ILE A 340 -14.37 7.13 -16.98
CA ILE A 340 -14.19 6.33 -18.20
C ILE A 340 -12.99 5.39 -17.98
N GLY A 341 -13.23 4.10 -17.80
CA GLY A 341 -12.18 3.08 -17.61
C GLY A 341 -11.29 2.93 -18.84
N ASN A 342 -11.92 2.77 -20.01
CA ASN A 342 -11.34 2.53 -21.33
C ASN A 342 -10.98 1.06 -21.58
N ALA A 343 -9.76 0.59 -21.35
CA ALA A 343 -9.39 -0.78 -21.71
C ALA A 343 -8.66 -1.49 -20.58
N GLY A 344 -9.18 -2.64 -20.15
CA GLY A 344 -8.66 -3.43 -19.03
C GLY A 344 -9.80 -3.85 -18.11
N ASP A 345 -9.50 -4.64 -17.07
CA ASP A 345 -10.51 -5.06 -16.09
C ASP A 345 -10.60 -4.02 -14.96
N ASP A 346 -11.44 -3.01 -15.14
CA ASP A 346 -11.45 -1.80 -14.30
C ASP A 346 -12.32 -1.92 -13.05
N ARG A 347 -12.00 -1.12 -12.03
CA ARG A 347 -12.81 -0.92 -10.81
C ARG A 347 -13.23 0.54 -10.70
N ILE A 348 -14.50 0.82 -10.93
CA ILE A 348 -15.01 2.19 -10.99
C ILE A 348 -16.05 2.43 -9.90
N ASN A 349 -15.86 3.51 -9.14
CA ASN A 349 -16.77 3.97 -8.08
C ASN A 349 -17.11 5.45 -8.25
N GLY A 350 -18.36 5.77 -8.60
CA GLY A 350 -18.83 7.16 -8.76
C GLY A 350 -18.77 7.95 -7.45
N GLY A 351 -19.14 7.31 -6.34
CA GLY A 351 -19.09 7.95 -5.02
C GLY A 351 -20.41 8.61 -4.67
N ALA A 352 -20.45 9.92 -4.49
CA ALA A 352 -21.66 10.67 -4.15
C ALA A 352 -21.94 11.70 -5.24
N GLY A 353 -23.07 11.59 -5.93
CA GLY A 353 -23.29 12.42 -7.10
C GLY A 353 -24.25 11.80 -8.09
N ALA A 354 -24.65 12.54 -9.12
CA ALA A 354 -25.28 11.91 -10.26
C ALA A 354 -24.22 11.72 -11.34
N ASP A 355 -23.67 10.52 -11.40
CA ASP A 355 -22.44 10.22 -12.13
C ASP A 355 -22.71 9.57 -13.49
N TRP A 356 -21.74 9.69 -14.38
CA TRP A 356 -21.70 9.05 -15.69
C TRP A 356 -20.48 8.12 -15.73
N ILE A 357 -20.72 6.82 -15.82
CA ILE A 357 -19.67 5.81 -15.75
C ILE A 357 -19.68 4.95 -17.01
N TYR A 358 -18.52 4.84 -17.63
CA TYR A 358 -18.24 3.96 -18.77
C TYR A 358 -17.09 3.03 -18.39
N GLY A 359 -17.33 1.72 -18.34
CA GLY A 359 -16.30 0.71 -18.11
C GLY A 359 -15.33 0.65 -19.28
N GLY A 360 -15.76 0.07 -20.39
CA GLY A 360 -15.01 0.05 -21.63
C GLY A 360 -14.80 -1.36 -22.13
N ASP A 361 -13.60 -1.70 -22.60
CA ASP A 361 -13.25 -3.07 -22.98
C ASP A 361 -12.71 -3.80 -21.75
N GLY A 362 -13.29 -4.93 -21.33
CA GLY A 362 -12.78 -5.72 -20.21
C GLY A 362 -13.87 -6.31 -19.32
N PHE A 363 -13.49 -6.87 -18.18
CA PHE A 363 -14.45 -7.32 -17.15
C PHE A 363 -14.50 -6.31 -16.01
N ASP A 364 -15.42 -5.36 -16.11
CA ASP A 364 -15.43 -4.21 -15.21
C ASP A 364 -16.28 -4.44 -13.95
N PHE A 365 -15.85 -3.83 -12.85
CA PHE A 365 -16.65 -3.69 -11.65
C PHE A 365 -17.08 -2.23 -11.49
N ILE A 366 -18.38 -1.98 -11.61
CA ILE A 366 -18.96 -0.63 -11.58
C ILE A 366 -19.87 -0.47 -10.37
N ASN A 367 -19.58 0.54 -9.55
CA ASN A 367 -20.44 1.02 -8.47
C ASN A 367 -20.80 2.49 -8.74
N GLY A 368 -22.05 2.79 -9.06
CA GLY A 368 -22.51 4.18 -9.22
C GLY A 368 -22.35 4.98 -7.94
N GLY A 369 -22.61 4.35 -6.79
CA GLY A 369 -22.58 5.02 -5.49
C GLY A 369 -23.94 5.64 -5.14
N PHE A 370 -23.92 6.80 -4.50
CA PHE A 370 -25.12 7.47 -4.01
C PHE A 370 -25.71 8.41 -5.07
N ALA A 371 -27.03 8.38 -5.19
CA ALA A 371 -27.93 9.13 -6.06
C ALA A 371 -28.36 8.40 -7.34
N HIS A 372 -28.24 9.01 -8.52
CA HIS A 372 -28.89 8.46 -9.73
C HIS A 372 -27.93 8.48 -10.89
N ASP A 373 -27.28 7.33 -11.08
CA ASP A 373 -26.13 7.23 -11.96
C ASP A 373 -26.49 6.63 -13.31
N ARG A 374 -25.68 6.95 -14.31
CA ARG A 374 -25.76 6.39 -15.66
C ARG A 374 -24.54 5.52 -15.87
N LEU A 375 -24.78 4.24 -16.08
CA LEU A 375 -23.74 3.22 -16.14
C LEU A 375 -23.76 2.56 -17.51
N ASN A 376 -22.58 2.35 -18.07
CA ASN A 376 -22.35 1.58 -19.28
C ASN A 376 -21.14 0.68 -19.03
N GLY A 377 -21.33 -0.64 -19.14
CA GLY A 377 -20.26 -1.62 -18.92
C GLY A 377 -19.27 -1.63 -20.07
N GLY A 378 -19.77 -1.57 -21.30
CA GLY A 378 -19.01 -1.67 -22.51
C GLY A 378 -18.96 -3.12 -23.01
N ALA A 379 -17.77 -3.57 -23.41
CA ALA A 379 -17.56 -4.89 -23.97
C ALA A 379 -16.93 -5.82 -22.92
N GLY A 380 -17.66 -6.87 -22.55
CA GLY A 380 -17.17 -7.91 -21.65
C GLY A 380 -18.26 -8.32 -20.68
N GLY A 381 -17.88 -9.01 -19.60
CA GLY A 381 -18.84 -9.53 -18.63
C GLY A 381 -18.81 -8.72 -17.33
N ASP A 382 -19.62 -7.67 -17.27
CA ASP A 382 -19.45 -6.63 -16.27
C ASP A 382 -20.27 -6.86 -15.00
N THR A 383 -19.80 -6.31 -13.89
CA THR A 383 -20.48 -6.37 -12.59
C THR A 383 -20.98 -5.00 -12.17
N PHE A 384 -22.31 -4.82 -12.13
CA PHE A 384 -22.95 -3.59 -11.65
C PHE A 384 -23.39 -3.75 -10.20
N PHE A 385 -22.70 -3.07 -9.28
CA PHE A 385 -22.94 -3.16 -7.85
C PHE A 385 -23.96 -2.14 -7.35
N HIS A 386 -24.77 -2.55 -6.36
CA HIS A 386 -25.62 -1.64 -5.60
C HIS A 386 -25.70 -2.08 -4.13
N LEU A 387 -25.48 -1.14 -3.20
CA LEU A 387 -25.37 -1.44 -1.76
C LEU A 387 -26.68 -1.94 -1.15
N GLY A 388 -27.83 -1.50 -1.69
CA GLY A 388 -29.15 -2.00 -1.30
C GLY A 388 -29.74 -1.36 -0.03
N VAL A 389 -29.17 -0.23 0.39
CA VAL A 389 -29.67 0.57 1.52
C VAL A 389 -30.67 1.62 1.06
N VAL A 390 -31.51 2.07 2.00
CA VAL A 390 -32.48 3.15 1.75
C VAL A 390 -31.72 4.43 1.37
N ASP A 391 -32.26 5.18 0.41
CA ASP A 391 -31.69 6.40 -0.15
C ASP A 391 -30.28 6.25 -0.79
N HIS A 392 -29.84 5.02 -1.10
CA HIS A 392 -28.66 4.81 -1.94
C HIS A 392 -28.86 5.46 -3.30
N GLY A 393 -29.92 5.09 -4.01
CA GLY A 393 -30.07 5.57 -5.37
C GLY A 393 -30.87 4.63 -6.25
N SER A 394 -30.92 4.97 -7.54
CA SER A 394 -31.37 4.06 -8.59
C SER A 394 -30.52 4.32 -9.83
N ASP A 395 -29.89 3.28 -10.35
CA ASP A 395 -28.88 3.41 -11.40
C ASP A 395 -29.42 2.93 -12.75
N TRP A 396 -29.02 3.60 -13.82
CA TRP A 396 -29.52 3.37 -15.17
C TRP A 396 -28.40 2.73 -16.00
N ILE A 397 -28.53 1.42 -16.26
CA ILE A 397 -27.54 0.64 -17.00
C ILE A 397 -27.96 0.61 -18.46
N GLN A 398 -27.11 1.09 -19.36
CA GLN A 398 -27.46 1.36 -20.76
C GLN A 398 -27.24 0.19 -21.72
N ASP A 399 -26.52 -0.84 -21.30
CA ASP A 399 -26.00 -1.89 -22.18
C ASP A 399 -25.95 -3.28 -21.56
N TYR A 400 -26.68 -3.50 -20.45
CA TYR A 400 -26.68 -4.79 -19.77
C TYR A 400 -26.97 -5.96 -20.74
N ASN A 401 -26.07 -6.94 -20.76
CA ASN A 401 -26.15 -8.11 -21.62
C ASN A 401 -25.68 -9.40 -20.91
N ALA A 402 -26.65 -10.22 -20.50
CA ALA A 402 -26.37 -11.50 -19.85
C ALA A 402 -25.60 -12.51 -20.72
N ASP A 403 -25.62 -12.38 -22.05
CA ASP A 403 -24.87 -13.27 -22.96
C ASP A 403 -23.38 -12.91 -23.02
N GLU A 404 -23.01 -11.66 -22.73
CA GLU A 404 -21.62 -11.21 -22.63
C GLU A 404 -21.00 -11.54 -21.26
N GLY A 405 -21.85 -11.70 -20.24
CA GLY A 405 -21.45 -12.14 -18.91
C GLY A 405 -21.96 -11.26 -17.78
N ASP A 406 -22.74 -10.22 -18.11
CA ASP A 406 -23.12 -9.19 -17.17
C ASP A 406 -23.92 -9.71 -15.99
N ILE A 407 -23.64 -9.11 -14.84
CA ILE A 407 -24.26 -9.44 -13.58
C ILE A 407 -24.55 -8.21 -12.72
N LEU A 408 -25.75 -8.19 -12.17
CA LEU A 408 -26.10 -7.26 -11.11
C LEU A 408 -25.60 -7.84 -9.78
N GLN A 409 -24.92 -7.05 -8.95
CA GLN A 409 -24.42 -7.48 -7.65
C GLN A 409 -25.08 -6.70 -6.52
N TYR A 410 -25.82 -7.41 -5.66
CA TYR A 410 -26.46 -6.83 -4.49
C TYR A 410 -25.58 -6.93 -3.24
N GLY A 411 -25.23 -5.79 -2.64
CA GLY A 411 -24.34 -5.71 -1.47
C GLY A 411 -25.00 -5.93 -0.11
N GLY A 412 -26.33 -5.83 -0.02
CA GLY A 412 -27.05 -5.95 1.24
C GLY A 412 -27.28 -7.40 1.71
N GLU A 413 -27.63 -7.58 2.98
CA GLU A 413 -28.10 -8.88 3.48
C GLU A 413 -29.44 -9.25 2.82
N SER A 414 -29.48 -10.36 2.06
CA SER A 414 -30.69 -10.87 1.43
C SER A 414 -30.86 -12.37 1.67
N THR A 415 -32.11 -12.82 1.79
CA THR A 415 -32.47 -14.25 1.97
C THR A 415 -32.78 -14.98 0.65
N GLY A 416 -32.54 -14.33 -0.50
CA GLY A 416 -32.60 -14.96 -1.83
C GLY A 416 -33.36 -14.15 -2.90
N PRO A 417 -33.39 -14.62 -4.16
CA PRO A 417 -33.90 -13.87 -5.32
C PRO A 417 -35.40 -13.55 -5.22
N HIS A 418 -36.14 -14.30 -4.42
CA HIS A 418 -37.56 -14.05 -4.14
C HIS A 418 -37.84 -12.70 -3.46
N GLN A 419 -36.82 -11.95 -3.01
CA GLN A 419 -36.96 -10.58 -2.51
C GLN A 419 -36.92 -9.53 -3.63
N PHE A 420 -36.60 -9.92 -4.86
CA PHE A 420 -36.54 -9.03 -6.00
C PHE A 420 -37.78 -9.18 -6.88
N GLN A 421 -38.06 -8.17 -7.69
CA GLN A 421 -39.15 -8.14 -8.66
C GLN A 421 -38.66 -7.39 -9.89
N VAL A 422 -38.87 -7.97 -11.07
CA VAL A 422 -38.63 -7.29 -12.35
C VAL A 422 -39.96 -6.75 -12.88
N ASN A 423 -40.00 -5.45 -13.15
CA ASN A 423 -41.10 -4.81 -13.88
C ASN A 423 -40.61 -4.35 -15.23
N TYR A 424 -41.49 -4.37 -16.23
CA TYR A 424 -41.19 -3.85 -17.56
C TYR A 424 -42.00 -2.58 -17.82
N ALA A 425 -41.38 -1.59 -18.46
CA ALA A 425 -42.08 -0.48 -19.08
C ALA A 425 -41.82 -0.51 -20.59
N SER A 426 -42.83 -0.06 -21.34
CA SER A 426 -42.68 0.27 -22.76
C SER A 426 -42.61 1.78 -22.86
N SER A 427 -41.42 2.35 -22.75
CA SER A 427 -41.21 3.79 -22.80
C SER A 427 -40.56 4.18 -24.13
N GLY A 428 -41.14 5.14 -24.86
CA GLY A 428 -40.57 5.66 -26.11
C GLY A 428 -39.43 6.66 -25.88
N ALA A 429 -38.46 6.31 -25.02
CA ALA A 429 -37.33 7.16 -24.67
C ALA A 429 -36.05 6.84 -25.48
N SER A 430 -35.96 5.65 -26.09
CA SER A 430 -34.98 5.26 -27.11
C SER A 430 -35.57 4.21 -28.09
N ASP A 431 -34.74 3.55 -28.92
CA ASP A 431 -35.16 2.77 -30.10
C ASP A 431 -36.43 1.93 -29.84
N ASP A 432 -37.51 2.23 -30.59
CA ASP A 432 -38.93 2.09 -30.20
C ASP A 432 -39.45 0.63 -29.99
N ALA A 433 -38.59 -0.37 -29.74
CA ALA A 433 -38.93 -1.79 -29.82
C ALA A 433 -38.47 -2.71 -28.65
N VAL A 434 -37.74 -2.21 -27.64
CA VAL A 434 -37.30 -3.03 -26.49
C VAL A 434 -37.89 -2.50 -25.18
N ASP A 435 -38.54 -3.37 -24.40
CA ASP A 435 -39.10 -3.01 -23.08
C ASP A 435 -37.96 -2.82 -22.06
N GLU A 436 -37.96 -1.70 -21.33
CA GLU A 436 -36.97 -1.43 -20.27
C GLU A 436 -37.31 -2.21 -18.99
N ALA A 437 -36.30 -2.79 -18.35
CA ALA A 437 -36.47 -3.62 -17.15
C ALA A 437 -36.09 -2.86 -15.87
N PHE A 438 -36.93 -2.94 -14.85
CA PHE A 438 -36.75 -2.28 -13.56
C PHE A 438 -36.66 -3.32 -12.46
N ILE A 439 -35.49 -3.42 -11.81
CA ILE A 439 -35.22 -4.37 -10.75
C ILE A 439 -35.53 -3.71 -9.40
N ILE A 440 -36.54 -4.25 -8.71
CA ILE A 440 -37.07 -3.70 -7.48
C ILE A 440 -36.75 -4.62 -6.31
N HIS A 441 -36.15 -4.07 -5.26
CA HIS A 441 -35.97 -4.79 -4.00
C HIS A 441 -37.23 -4.65 -3.15
N LYS A 442 -38.04 -5.71 -3.04
CA LYS A 442 -39.37 -5.67 -2.40
C LYS A 442 -39.36 -5.24 -0.92
N PRO A 443 -38.37 -5.64 -0.08
CA PRO A 443 -38.29 -5.17 1.30
C PRO A 443 -38.18 -3.64 1.42
N THR A 444 -37.35 -2.99 0.60
CA THR A 444 -37.18 -1.53 0.62
C THR A 444 -38.15 -0.80 -0.31
N ARG A 445 -38.73 -1.50 -1.28
CA ARG A 445 -39.57 -0.99 -2.38
C ARG A 445 -38.85 0.00 -3.30
N GLN A 446 -37.52 -0.02 -3.29
CA GLN A 446 -36.71 0.81 -4.17
C GLN A 446 -36.47 0.08 -5.48
N ILE A 447 -36.48 0.85 -6.57
CA ILE A 447 -35.83 0.45 -7.81
C ILE A 447 -34.34 0.57 -7.53
N LEU A 448 -33.58 -0.50 -7.76
CA LEU A 448 -32.12 -0.48 -7.63
C LEU A 448 -31.50 -0.18 -8.98
N TRP A 449 -31.95 -0.91 -10.01
CA TRP A 449 -31.45 -0.77 -11.37
C TRP A 449 -32.60 -0.61 -12.36
N ALA A 450 -32.39 0.27 -13.33
CA ALA A 450 -33.14 0.34 -14.57
C ALA A 450 -32.20 -0.10 -15.70
N LEU A 451 -32.52 -1.21 -16.36
CA LEU A 451 -31.83 -1.65 -17.58
C LEU A 451 -32.54 -0.97 -18.74
N VAL A 452 -31.87 0.02 -19.31
CA VAL A 452 -32.37 0.91 -20.35
C VAL A 452 -31.53 0.72 -21.61
N ASP A 453 -32.11 0.95 -22.78
CA ASP A 453 -31.39 1.04 -24.07
C ASP A 453 -30.58 -0.21 -24.54
N GLY A 454 -30.59 -1.31 -23.79
CA GLY A 454 -29.97 -2.59 -24.14
C GLY A 454 -30.86 -3.52 -25.00
N GLU A 455 -30.35 -4.71 -25.32
CA GLU A 455 -31.14 -5.72 -26.02
C GLU A 455 -32.27 -6.29 -25.12
N ALA A 456 -33.22 -7.00 -25.73
CA ALA A 456 -34.28 -7.65 -24.98
C ALA A 456 -33.70 -8.74 -24.07
N GLN A 457 -33.97 -8.64 -22.77
CA GLN A 457 -33.34 -9.48 -21.76
C GLN A 457 -33.93 -10.89 -21.74
N THR A 458 -33.13 -11.90 -22.06
CA THR A 458 -33.50 -13.32 -21.93
C THR A 458 -33.15 -13.91 -20.57
N SER A 459 -32.23 -13.27 -19.84
CA SER A 459 -31.84 -13.58 -18.47
C SER A 459 -31.51 -12.26 -17.76
N ILE A 460 -31.72 -12.19 -16.45
CA ILE A 460 -31.17 -11.11 -15.62
C ILE A 460 -30.46 -11.76 -14.44
N ASN A 461 -29.13 -11.82 -14.53
CA ASN A 461 -28.28 -12.45 -13.54
C ASN A 461 -28.10 -11.51 -12.34
N LEU A 462 -28.43 -11.99 -11.15
CA LEU A 462 -28.26 -11.30 -9.87
C LEU A 462 -27.38 -12.12 -8.92
N ARG A 463 -26.25 -11.55 -8.49
CA ARG A 463 -25.39 -12.11 -7.44
C ARG A 463 -25.85 -11.65 -6.05
N ILE A 464 -26.05 -12.61 -5.15
CA ILE A 464 -26.37 -12.38 -3.73
C ILE A 464 -25.51 -13.33 -2.89
N GLY A 465 -24.69 -12.80 -1.99
CA GLY A 465 -23.93 -13.63 -1.03
C GLY A 465 -23.02 -14.70 -1.67
N GLY A 466 -22.56 -14.45 -2.91
CA GLY A 466 -21.71 -15.37 -3.68
C GLY A 466 -22.45 -16.35 -4.60
N GLU A 467 -23.78 -16.42 -4.54
CA GLU A 467 -24.60 -17.23 -5.47
C GLU A 467 -25.20 -16.34 -6.58
N ILE A 468 -25.38 -16.90 -7.77
CA ILE A 468 -25.96 -16.21 -8.94
C ILE A 468 -27.34 -16.79 -9.24
N PHE A 469 -28.32 -15.91 -9.42
CA PHE A 469 -29.71 -16.25 -9.72
C PHE A 469 -30.18 -15.54 -10.99
N ASP A 470 -30.90 -16.22 -11.85
CA ASP A 470 -31.65 -15.57 -12.94
C ASP A 470 -33.00 -15.10 -12.41
N LEU A 471 -33.28 -13.80 -12.48
CA LEU A 471 -34.53 -13.19 -12.01
C LEU A 471 -35.72 -13.44 -12.94
N LEU A 472 -35.51 -13.96 -14.15
CA LEU A 472 -36.55 -14.28 -15.11
C LEU A 472 -36.97 -15.77 -15.12
N ALA A 473 -36.25 -16.63 -14.38
CA ALA A 473 -36.43 -18.08 -14.33
C ALA A 473 -37.62 -18.59 -13.50
#